data_AF-A0A7G2ZZI3-F1
#
_entry.id   AF-A0A7G2ZZI3-F1
#
_cell.length_a   1.000
_cell.length_b   1.000
_cell.length_c   1.000
_cell.angle_alpha   90.00
_cell.angle_beta   90.00
_cell.angle_gamma   90.00
#
_symmetry.space_group_name_H-M   'P 1'
#
loop_
_entity.id
_entity.type
_entity.pdbx_description
1 polymer ?
#
loop_
_entity_poly.entity_id
_entity_poly.type
_entity_poly.pdbx_seq_one_letter_code
_entity_poly.pdbx_strand_id
1 'polypeptide(L)'
;MDIGNGERRVEGRNAASGRAAGFDVHKDKEPDQMAQFFRSPAMRRFAGLATIALLIAIAVLSLLPSGDLPPVEGSDKVKHFLAYGSLGGAMAMAFGPGRALRAFLITIGYGALMEIAQALAPTGREFSVLDEVANILGAGVGTVVALALRR
;
A
#
# COMPACT_ATOMS: atom_id res chain seq x y z
N MET A 1 78.44 30.00 22.12
CA MET A 1 78.17 31.44 21.90
C MET A 1 78.04 31.62 20.41
N ASP A 2 76.80 31.67 19.93
CA ASP A 2 76.44 32.11 18.59
C ASP A 2 75.12 32.89 18.76
N ILE A 3 75.07 34.09 18.18
CA ILE A 3 74.11 35.15 18.47
C ILE A 3 73.53 35.62 17.14
N GLY A 4 72.20 35.69 17.06
CA GLY A 4 71.46 36.33 15.96
C GLY A 4 70.58 35.34 15.20
N ASN A 5 69.40 35.68 14.72
CA ASN A 5 68.67 36.94 14.75
C ASN A 5 67.20 36.56 14.49
N GLY A 6 66.28 37.21 15.20
CA GLY A 6 64.86 36.95 15.04
C GLY A 6 64.30 37.67 13.81
N GLU A 7 63.42 36.99 13.07
CA GLU A 7 62.38 37.65 12.29
C GLU A 7 61.06 36.88 12.47
N ARG A 8 60.21 37.43 13.35
CA ARG A 8 58.78 37.12 13.41
C ARG A 8 58.12 37.78 12.21
N ARG A 9 57.63 36.98 11.26
CA ARG A 9 56.81 37.48 10.16
C ARG A 9 55.35 37.58 10.57
N VAL A 10 54.82 38.76 10.30
CA VAL A 10 53.55 39.35 10.69
C VAL A 10 52.33 38.62 10.12
N GLU A 11 51.27 38.54 10.93
CA GLU A 11 49.89 38.20 10.56
C GLU A 11 49.40 39.01 9.35
N GLY A 12 49.01 38.32 8.28
CA GLY A 12 48.17 38.87 7.21
C GLY A 12 46.73 38.41 7.40
N ARG A 13 45.87 39.30 7.91
CA ARG A 13 44.41 39.11 7.97
C ARG A 13 43.80 39.25 6.57
N ASN A 14 42.80 38.40 6.33
CA ASN A 14 41.62 38.58 5.47
C ASN A 14 41.82 38.97 4.00
N ALA A 15 41.53 38.00 3.13
CA ALA A 15 40.76 38.26 1.93
C ALA A 15 39.60 37.25 1.88
N ALA A 16 38.40 37.76 2.15
CA ALA A 16 37.15 37.09 1.86
C ALA A 16 37.09 36.75 0.36
N SER A 17 36.78 35.51 0.02
CA SER A 17 36.38 35.15 -1.34
C SER A 17 35.53 33.89 -1.30
N GLY A 18 34.29 34.03 -1.74
CA GLY A 18 33.50 32.92 -2.26
C GLY A 18 32.70 32.11 -1.25
N ARG A 19 31.64 32.71 -0.67
CA ARG A 19 30.39 31.96 -0.47
C ARG A 19 29.91 31.50 -1.85
N ALA A 20 30.31 30.31 -2.29
CA ALA A 20 29.41 29.51 -3.10
C ALA A 20 28.39 28.94 -2.12
N ALA A 21 27.35 29.73 -1.83
CA ALA A 21 26.11 29.16 -1.34
C ALA A 21 25.67 28.19 -2.43
N GLY A 22 25.97 26.91 -2.22
CA GLY A 22 25.37 25.83 -2.98
C GLY A 22 23.87 26.08 -2.90
N PHE A 23 23.31 26.50 -4.02
CA PHE A 23 21.88 26.42 -4.23
C PHE A 23 21.62 24.91 -4.17
N ASP A 24 21.29 24.42 -2.98
CA ASP A 24 20.72 23.09 -2.79
C ASP A 24 19.40 23.13 -3.56
N VAL A 25 19.53 22.85 -4.87
CA VAL A 25 18.43 22.40 -5.69
C VAL A 25 17.87 21.26 -4.88
N HIS A 26 16.70 21.48 -4.29
CA HIS A 26 15.94 20.49 -3.59
C HIS A 26 15.55 19.47 -4.66
N LYS A 27 16.48 18.56 -4.95
CA LYS A 27 16.38 17.51 -5.96
C LYS A 27 15.19 16.68 -5.54
N ASP A 28 14.10 16.89 -6.25
CA ASP A 28 13.10 15.92 -6.64
C ASP A 28 13.19 14.66 -5.79
N LYS A 29 12.36 14.54 -4.75
CA LYS A 29 12.34 13.35 -3.89
C LYS A 29 12.29 12.09 -4.77
N GLU A 30 13.42 11.41 -4.83
CA GLU A 30 13.74 10.44 -5.88
C GLU A 30 12.83 9.20 -5.78
N PRO A 31 12.43 8.57 -6.90
CA PRO A 31 11.55 7.40 -6.95
C PRO A 31 11.96 6.25 -6.00
N ASP A 32 13.24 6.17 -5.66
CA ASP A 32 13.79 5.18 -4.73
C ASP A 32 13.29 5.34 -3.29
N GLN A 33 13.00 6.56 -2.84
CA GLN A 33 12.46 6.82 -1.49
C GLN A 33 11.04 6.26 -1.34
N MET A 34 10.22 6.35 -2.40
CA MET A 34 8.86 5.81 -2.42
C MET A 34 8.86 4.28 -2.36
N ALA A 35 9.73 3.64 -3.15
CA ALA A 35 9.85 2.18 -3.12
C ALA A 35 10.38 1.67 -1.76
N GLN A 36 11.30 2.40 -1.11
CA GLN A 36 11.76 2.06 0.24
C GLN A 36 10.64 2.15 1.28
N PHE A 37 9.75 3.15 1.20
CA PHE A 37 8.60 3.27 2.10
C PHE A 37 7.68 2.04 2.01
N PHE A 38 7.34 1.60 0.80
CA PHE A 38 6.47 0.43 0.60
C PHE A 38 7.11 -0.91 1.00
N ARG A 39 8.44 -0.99 1.04
CA ARG A 39 9.17 -2.17 1.52
C ARG A 39 9.34 -2.18 3.05
N SER A 40 8.99 -1.10 3.74
CA SER A 40 9.21 -0.98 5.19
C SER A 40 8.40 -2.00 6.01
N PRO A 41 8.93 -2.48 7.16
CA PRO A 41 8.18 -3.34 8.07
C PRO A 41 6.90 -2.68 8.60
N ALA A 42 6.91 -1.36 8.78
CA ALA A 42 5.75 -0.59 9.22
C ALA A 42 4.60 -0.67 8.21
N MET A 43 4.89 -0.47 6.92
CA MET A 43 3.90 -0.62 5.84
C MET A 43 3.30 -2.03 5.82
N ARG A 44 4.13 -3.07 5.97
CA ARG A 44 3.65 -4.46 6.00
C ARG A 44 2.71 -4.73 7.19
N ARG A 45 3.02 -4.18 8.37
CA ARG A 45 2.15 -4.28 9.56
C ARG A 45 0.83 -3.57 9.33
N PHE A 46 0.88 -2.34 8.81
CA PHE A 46 -0.31 -1.58 8.47
C PHE A 46 -1.19 -2.32 7.46
N ALA A 47 -0.59 -2.82 6.36
CA ALA A 47 -1.30 -3.62 5.37
C ALA A 47 -1.92 -4.90 5.96
N GLY A 48 -1.24 -5.54 6.93
CA GLY A 48 -1.79 -6.67 7.68
C GLY A 48 -3.02 -6.30 8.50
N LEU A 49 -2.98 -5.18 9.22
CA LEU A 49 -4.14 -4.67 9.97
C LEU A 49 -5.29 -4.28 9.03
N ALA A 50 -4.97 -3.60 7.92
CA ALA A 50 -5.94 -3.26 6.88
C ALA A 50 -6.59 -4.52 6.29
N THR A 51 -5.82 -5.59 6.07
CA THR A 51 -6.34 -6.89 5.62
C THR A 51 -7.37 -7.45 6.60
N ILE A 52 -7.07 -7.44 7.90
CA ILE A 52 -7.99 -7.93 8.93
C ILE A 52 -9.26 -7.07 8.96
N ALA A 53 -9.12 -5.75 8.93
CA ALA A 53 -10.26 -4.83 8.90
C ALA A 53 -11.14 -5.05 7.65
N LEU A 54 -10.53 -5.24 6.48
CA LEU A 54 -11.24 -5.51 5.23
C LEU A 54 -11.97 -6.86 5.26
N LEU A 55 -11.35 -7.92 5.78
CA LEU A 55 -12.02 -9.21 5.95
C LEU A 55 -13.27 -9.07 6.83
N ILE A 56 -13.17 -8.37 7.96
CA ILE A 56 -14.31 -8.16 8.86
C ILE A 56 -15.38 -7.32 8.16
N ALA A 57 -15.00 -6.22 7.51
CA ALA A 57 -15.93 -5.32 6.84
C ALA A 57 -16.68 -6.04 5.71
N ILE A 58 -15.99 -6.81 4.87
CA ILE A 58 -16.61 -7.58 3.79
C ILE A 58 -17.55 -8.64 4.38
N ALA A 59 -17.13 -9.38 5.41
CA ALA A 59 -17.99 -10.36 6.08
C ALA A 59 -19.31 -9.73 6.57
N VAL A 60 -19.21 -8.63 7.28
CA VAL A 60 -20.38 -7.92 7.85
C VAL A 60 -21.29 -7.41 6.74
N LEU A 61 -20.74 -6.72 5.73
CA LEU A 61 -21.54 -6.10 4.67
C LEU A 61 -22.21 -7.14 3.75
N SER A 62 -21.56 -8.28 3.51
CA SER A 62 -22.13 -9.37 2.73
C SER A 62 -23.23 -10.13 3.46
N LEU A 63 -23.12 -10.28 4.79
CA LEU A 63 -24.07 -11.08 5.60
C LEU A 63 -25.19 -10.26 6.26
N LEU A 64 -25.11 -8.93 6.22
CA LEU A 64 -26.23 -8.08 6.61
C LEU A 64 -27.37 -8.18 5.59
N PRO A 65 -28.64 -8.22 6.05
CA PRO A 65 -29.80 -8.10 5.17
C PRO A 65 -29.69 -6.87 4.28
N SER A 66 -30.00 -7.04 2.98
CA SER A 66 -29.86 -5.95 2.01
C SER A 66 -30.72 -4.72 2.37
N GLY A 67 -31.86 -4.93 3.03
CA GLY A 67 -32.74 -3.87 3.52
C GLY A 67 -32.20 -3.04 4.69
N ASP A 68 -31.19 -3.54 5.41
CA ASP A 68 -30.60 -2.85 6.57
C ASP A 68 -29.39 -1.99 6.18
N LEU A 69 -28.97 -2.03 4.92
CA LEU A 69 -27.82 -1.30 4.42
C LEU A 69 -28.24 0.06 3.82
N PRO A 70 -27.47 1.13 4.05
CA PRO A 70 -27.72 2.39 3.38
C PRO A 70 -27.63 2.20 1.85
N PRO A 71 -28.45 2.92 1.07
CA PRO A 71 -28.37 2.85 -0.38
C PRO A 71 -26.99 3.38 -0.82
N VAL A 72 -26.14 2.46 -1.28
CA VAL A 72 -24.85 2.80 -1.89
C VAL A 72 -25.02 2.79 -3.39
N GLU A 73 -24.81 3.95 -4.00
CA GLU A 73 -24.82 4.11 -5.46
C GLU A 73 -23.74 3.23 -6.13
N GLY A 74 -24.04 2.78 -7.35
CA GLY A 74 -23.15 1.93 -8.14
C GLY A 74 -23.60 0.47 -8.21
N SER A 75 -23.14 -0.19 -9.29
CA SER A 75 -23.42 -1.61 -9.53
C SER A 75 -22.75 -2.48 -8.47
N ASP A 76 -23.43 -3.54 -8.03
CA ASP A 76 -22.86 -4.52 -7.10
C ASP A 76 -21.52 -5.08 -7.61
N LYS A 77 -21.37 -5.30 -8.92
CA LYS A 77 -20.11 -5.75 -9.53
C LYS A 77 -18.94 -4.80 -9.27
N VAL A 78 -19.22 -3.49 -9.25
CA VAL A 78 -18.20 -2.48 -8.94
C VAL A 78 -17.83 -2.54 -7.46
N LYS A 79 -18.81 -2.71 -6.56
CA LYS A 79 -18.57 -2.88 -5.13
C LYS A 79 -17.71 -4.12 -4.86
N HIS A 80 -18.04 -5.24 -5.49
CA HIS A 80 -17.27 -6.49 -5.46
C HIS A 80 -15.84 -6.28 -5.97
N PHE A 81 -15.68 -5.72 -7.16
CA PHE A 81 -14.36 -5.42 -7.72
C PHE A 81 -13.50 -4.57 -6.78
N LEU A 82 -14.05 -3.49 -6.21
CA LEU A 82 -13.32 -2.58 -5.33
C LEU A 82 -12.98 -3.22 -3.97
N ALA A 83 -13.93 -3.96 -3.37
CA ALA A 83 -13.73 -4.63 -2.10
C ALA A 83 -12.60 -5.67 -2.19
N TYR A 84 -12.66 -6.55 -3.20
CA TYR A 84 -11.68 -7.62 -3.37
C TYR A 84 -10.37 -7.11 -3.96
N GLY A 85 -10.37 -6.01 -4.72
CA GLY A 85 -9.14 -5.32 -5.11
C GLY A 85 -8.42 -4.70 -3.91
N SER A 86 -9.16 -4.09 -2.99
CA SER A 86 -8.59 -3.55 -1.75
C SER A 86 -8.02 -4.67 -0.88
N LEU A 87 -8.78 -5.77 -0.71
CA LEU A 87 -8.34 -6.92 0.07
C LEU A 87 -7.10 -7.60 -0.54
N GLY A 88 -7.13 -7.89 -1.85
CA GLY A 88 -6.03 -8.52 -2.57
C GLY A 88 -4.76 -7.67 -2.52
N GLY A 89 -4.89 -6.35 -2.72
CA GLY A 89 -3.78 -5.41 -2.61
C GLY A 89 -3.20 -5.36 -1.20
N ALA A 90 -4.03 -5.19 -0.17
CA ALA A 90 -3.58 -5.16 1.22
C ALA A 90 -2.88 -6.48 1.62
N MET A 91 -3.45 -7.62 1.23
CA MET A 91 -2.90 -8.93 1.57
C MET A 91 -1.58 -9.20 0.85
N ALA A 92 -1.47 -8.86 -0.44
CA ALA A 92 -0.22 -8.98 -1.20
C ALA A 92 0.87 -8.04 -0.65
N MET A 93 0.52 -6.81 -0.27
CA MET A 93 1.43 -5.87 0.40
C MET A 93 1.93 -6.43 1.74
N ALA A 94 1.05 -7.01 2.56
CA ALA A 94 1.44 -7.62 3.83
C ALA A 94 2.38 -8.83 3.61
N PHE A 95 2.04 -9.69 2.66
CA PHE A 95 2.66 -11.00 2.47
C PHE A 95 4.06 -10.94 1.86
N GLY A 96 4.31 -10.07 0.89
CA GLY A 96 5.56 -10.14 0.13
C GLY A 96 5.36 -10.51 -1.33
N PRO A 97 6.23 -10.04 -2.25
CA PRO A 97 6.17 -10.45 -3.65
C PRO A 97 6.28 -11.96 -3.85
N GLY A 98 7.12 -12.66 -3.07
CA GLY A 98 7.25 -14.12 -3.14
C GLY A 98 6.04 -14.92 -2.66
N ARG A 99 5.00 -14.26 -2.14
CA ARG A 99 3.75 -14.90 -1.67
C ARG A 99 2.50 -14.26 -2.27
N ALA A 100 2.65 -13.43 -3.30
CA ALA A 100 1.53 -12.73 -3.93
C ALA A 100 0.49 -13.68 -4.54
N LEU A 101 0.93 -14.77 -5.18
CA LEU A 101 0.00 -15.80 -5.69
C LEU A 101 -0.84 -16.40 -4.56
N ARG A 102 -0.24 -16.67 -3.40
CA ARG A 102 -0.97 -17.18 -2.23
C ARG A 102 -1.97 -16.16 -1.70
N ALA A 103 -1.60 -14.88 -1.64
CA ALA A 103 -2.51 -13.80 -1.24
C ALA A 103 -3.71 -13.70 -2.19
N PHE A 104 -3.47 -13.75 -3.50
CA PHE A 104 -4.51 -13.77 -4.52
C PHE A 104 -5.46 -14.97 -4.37
N LEU A 105 -4.92 -16.19 -4.24
CA LEU A 105 -5.74 -17.41 -4.08
C LEU A 105 -6.58 -17.38 -2.80
N ILE A 106 -6.03 -16.89 -1.68
CA ILE A 106 -6.79 -16.71 -0.44
C ILE A 106 -7.91 -15.69 -0.64
N THR A 107 -7.64 -14.59 -1.33
CA THR A 107 -8.61 -13.50 -1.56
C THR A 107 -9.80 -13.99 -2.39
N ILE A 108 -9.56 -14.71 -3.49
CA ILE A 108 -10.66 -15.24 -4.32
C ILE A 108 -11.40 -16.39 -3.63
N GLY A 109 -10.67 -17.24 -2.87
CA GLY A 109 -11.31 -18.30 -2.08
C GLY A 109 -12.22 -17.72 -0.99
N TYR A 110 -11.82 -16.61 -0.39
CA TYR A 110 -12.66 -15.84 0.54
C TYR A 110 -13.87 -15.23 -0.19
N GLY A 111 -13.69 -14.73 -1.42
CA GLY A 111 -14.78 -14.26 -2.29
C GLY A 111 -15.86 -15.30 -2.51
N ALA A 112 -15.47 -16.46 -3.01
CA ALA A 112 -16.38 -17.56 -3.26
C ALA A 112 -17.08 -18.02 -1.95
N LEU A 113 -16.36 -18.05 -0.82
CA LEU A 113 -16.95 -18.37 0.47
C LEU A 113 -18.04 -17.36 0.87
N MET A 114 -17.79 -16.06 0.67
CA MET A 114 -18.76 -15.02 1.00
C MET A 114 -19.98 -15.02 0.08
N GLU A 115 -19.81 -15.33 -1.21
CA GLU A 115 -20.91 -15.53 -2.16
C GLU A 115 -21.83 -16.68 -1.76
N ILE A 116 -21.25 -17.79 -1.31
CA ILE A 116 -22.02 -18.93 -0.80
C ILE A 116 -22.69 -18.56 0.53
N ALA A 117 -21.95 -17.92 1.43
CA ALA A 117 -22.46 -17.59 2.76
C ALA A 117 -23.63 -16.59 2.71
N GLN A 118 -23.57 -15.58 1.85
CA GLN A 118 -24.68 -14.62 1.70
C GLN A 118 -25.95 -15.28 1.15
N ALA A 119 -25.82 -16.24 0.23
CA ALA A 119 -26.95 -16.95 -0.37
C ALA A 119 -27.61 -17.93 0.62
N LEU A 120 -26.84 -18.47 1.57
CA LEU A 120 -27.37 -19.35 2.63
C LEU A 120 -27.92 -18.58 3.83
N ALA A 121 -27.42 -17.36 4.07
CA ALA A 121 -27.89 -16.49 5.14
C ALA A 121 -29.18 -15.77 4.74
N PRO A 122 -30.00 -15.29 5.70
CA PRO A 122 -31.24 -14.56 5.42
C PRO A 122 -30.96 -13.12 4.97
N THR A 123 -30.14 -12.95 3.93
CA THR A 123 -29.70 -11.65 3.43
C THR A 123 -30.64 -11.07 2.37
N GLY A 124 -31.44 -11.93 1.73
CA GLY A 124 -32.21 -11.61 0.54
C GLY A 124 -31.37 -11.51 -0.74
N ARG A 125 -30.12 -11.99 -0.72
CA ARG A 125 -29.23 -12.08 -1.88
C ARG A 125 -29.10 -13.51 -2.39
N GLU A 126 -28.88 -13.65 -3.68
CA GLU A 126 -28.66 -14.93 -4.36
C GLU A 126 -27.17 -15.10 -4.70
N PHE A 127 -26.75 -16.36 -4.87
CA PHE A 127 -25.40 -16.66 -5.35
C PHE A 127 -25.20 -16.16 -6.79
N SER A 128 -24.08 -15.49 -7.06
CA SER A 128 -23.83 -14.86 -8.36
C SER A 128 -22.41 -15.14 -8.89
N VAL A 129 -22.34 -15.92 -9.97
CA VAL A 129 -21.07 -16.19 -10.66
C VAL A 129 -20.43 -14.89 -11.18
N LEU A 130 -21.23 -13.92 -11.60
CA LEU A 130 -20.71 -12.66 -12.12
C LEU A 130 -20.10 -11.80 -11.02
N ASP A 131 -20.59 -11.90 -9.79
CA ASP A 131 -20.04 -11.14 -8.66
C ASP A 131 -18.74 -11.81 -8.19
N GLU A 132 -18.64 -13.15 -8.24
CA GLU A 132 -17.36 -13.84 -8.05
C GLU A 132 -16.33 -13.51 -9.14
N VAL A 133 -16.74 -13.38 -10.41
CA VAL A 133 -15.84 -12.90 -11.47
C VAL A 133 -15.33 -11.49 -11.15
N ALA A 134 -16.19 -10.61 -10.64
CA ALA A 134 -15.77 -9.27 -10.20
C ALA A 134 -14.78 -9.35 -9.02
N ASN A 135 -15.00 -10.26 -8.06
CA ASN A 135 -14.06 -10.52 -6.96
C ASN A 135 -12.68 -10.92 -7.48
N ILE A 136 -12.62 -11.88 -8.41
CA ILE A 136 -11.39 -12.39 -9.02
C ILE A 136 -10.63 -11.28 -9.76
N LEU A 137 -11.32 -10.52 -10.60
CA LEU A 137 -10.71 -9.42 -11.35
C LEU A 137 -10.17 -8.33 -10.41
N GLY A 138 -10.96 -7.95 -9.41
CA GLY A 138 -10.56 -7.00 -8.38
C GLY A 138 -9.30 -7.47 -7.66
N ALA A 139 -9.33 -8.67 -7.09
CA ALA A 139 -8.21 -9.28 -6.38
C ALA A 139 -6.94 -9.33 -7.23
N GLY A 140 -7.06 -9.67 -8.52
CA GLY A 140 -5.96 -9.69 -9.47
C GLY A 140 -5.33 -8.31 -9.64
N VAL A 141 -6.15 -7.29 -9.93
CA VAL A 141 -5.68 -5.91 -10.08
C VAL A 141 -5.01 -5.41 -8.81
N GLY A 142 -5.65 -5.60 -7.64
CA GLY A 142 -5.09 -5.20 -6.35
C GLY A 142 -3.73 -5.85 -6.08
N THR A 143 -3.62 -7.15 -6.35
CA THR A 143 -2.36 -7.90 -6.20
C THR A 143 -1.27 -7.36 -7.13
N VAL A 144 -1.59 -7.08 -8.39
CA VAL A 144 -0.63 -6.52 -9.37
C VAL A 144 -0.15 -5.14 -8.95
N VAL A 145 -1.06 -4.27 -8.50
CA VAL A 145 -0.72 -2.94 -7.98
C VAL A 145 0.22 -3.04 -6.78
N ALA A 146 -0.10 -3.92 -5.82
CA ALA A 146 0.75 -4.17 -4.66
C ALA A 146 2.16 -4.65 -5.04
N LEU A 147 2.26 -5.53 -6.04
CA LEU A 147 3.53 -5.98 -6.56
C LEU A 147 4.31 -4.82 -7.21
N ALA A 148 3.65 -4.01 -8.03
CA ALA A 148 4.27 -2.87 -8.71
C ALA A 148 4.83 -1.85 -7.71
N LEU A 149 4.11 -1.55 -6.62
CA LEU A 149 4.56 -0.64 -5.56
C LEU A 149 5.77 -1.15 -4.77
N ARG A 150 6.08 -2.44 -4.87
CA ARG A 150 7.15 -3.10 -4.10
C ARG A 150 8.35 -3.54 -4.93
N ARG A 151 8.24 -3.47 -6.26
CA ARG A 151 9.35 -3.68 -7.19
C ARG A 151 10.47 -2.73 -6.86
#